data_AF-A0A7H8NR71-F1
#
_entry.id   AF-A0A7H8NR71-F1
#
_cell.length_a   1.000
_cell.length_b   1.000
_cell.length_c   1.000
_cell.angle_alpha   90.00
_cell.angle_beta   90.00
_cell.angle_gamma   90.00
#
_symmetry.space_group_name_H-M   'P 1'
#
loop_
_entity.id
_entity.type
_entity.pdbx_description
1 polymer ?
#
loop_
_entity_poly.entity_id
_entity_poly.type
_entity_poly.pdbx_seq_one_letter_code
_entity_poly.pdbx_strand_id
1 'polypeptide(L)' 'MKGLNYDYPHVGTRRGGSNRARQFDHVIEGKRVTTMEVAEALGLTKKQAAARLKLGPFPLTWAGLREDPAA' A
#
# COMPACT_ATOMS: atom_id res chain seq x y z
N MET A 1 15.93 -20.76 39.27
CA MET A 1 14.86 -20.69 38.25
C MET A 1 15.26 -19.67 37.21
N LYS A 2 15.61 -20.08 35.98
CA LYS A 2 15.85 -19.15 34.86
C LYS A 2 14.50 -18.89 34.19
N GLY A 3 13.98 -17.68 34.36
CA GLY A 3 12.73 -17.23 33.74
C GLY A 3 12.81 -17.36 32.23
N LEU A 4 11.74 -17.88 31.64
CA LEU A 4 11.56 -18.11 30.22
C LEU A 4 11.82 -16.81 29.44
N ASN A 5 12.96 -16.75 28.76
CA ASN A 5 13.28 -15.69 27.80
C ASN A 5 12.47 -15.98 26.54
N TYR A 6 11.18 -15.60 26.52
CA TYR A 6 10.38 -15.66 25.30
C TYR A 6 10.87 -14.56 24.37
N ASP A 7 11.83 -14.91 23.50
CA ASP A 7 12.07 -14.17 22.28
C ASP A 7 10.85 -14.40 21.39
N TYR A 8 9.85 -13.53 21.51
CA TYR A 8 8.62 -13.63 20.73
C TYR A 8 9.00 -13.14 19.33
N PRO A 9 9.00 -14.00 18.29
CA PRO A 9 9.30 -13.53 16.95
C PRO A 9 8.09 -12.71 16.48
N HIS A 10 8.08 -11.40 16.74
CA HIS A 10 7.11 -10.46 16.19
C HIS A 10 7.26 -10.27 14.66
N VAL A 11 7.99 -11.17 14.00
CA VAL A 11 8.31 -11.08 12.59
C VAL A 11 7.09 -11.57 11.81
N GLY A 12 6.20 -10.63 11.47
CA GLY A 12 5.12 -10.91 10.54
C GLY A 12 5.68 -11.53 9.26
N THR A 13 5.08 -12.64 8.82
CA THR A 13 5.52 -13.31 7.58
C THR A 13 5.20 -12.42 6.37
N ARG A 14 5.99 -12.55 5.29
CA ARG A 14 5.71 -11.87 4.02
C ARG A 14 4.27 -12.11 3.56
N ARG A 15 3.78 -13.35 3.70
CA ARG A 15 2.40 -13.74 3.40
C ARG A 15 1.38 -13.00 4.27
N GLY A 16 1.61 -12.91 5.58
CA GLY A 16 0.75 -12.16 6.51
C GLY A 16 0.71 -10.67 6.17
N GLY A 17 1.85 -10.08 5.83
CA GLY A 17 1.96 -8.70 5.37
C GLY A 17 1.16 -8.43 4.09
N SER A 18 1.31 -9.29 3.08
CA SER A 18 0.55 -9.20 1.82
C SER A 18 -0.96 -9.33 2.04
N ASN A 19 -1.39 -10.28 2.89
CA ASN A 19 -2.81 -10.45 3.21
C ASN A 19 -3.39 -9.22 3.92
N ARG A 20 -2.63 -8.62 4.84
CA ARG A 20 -3.06 -7.38 5.52
C ARG A 20 -3.13 -6.21 4.54
N ALA A 21 -2.18 -6.08 3.62
CA ALA A 21 -2.19 -5.02 2.60
C ALA A 21 -3.44 -5.09 1.70
N ARG A 22 -3.87 -6.30 1.31
CA ARG A 22 -5.07 -6.52 0.50
C ARG A 22 -6.39 -6.02 1.12
N GLN A 23 -6.44 -5.86 2.43
CA GLN A 23 -7.60 -5.28 3.11
C GLN A 23 -7.78 -3.79 2.78
N PHE A 24 -6.71 -3.13 2.32
CA PHE A 24 -6.67 -1.71 1.97
C PHE A 24 -6.45 -1.50 0.46
N ASP A 25 -6.93 -2.43 -0.36
CA ASP A 25 -6.90 -2.29 -1.82
C ASP A 25 -7.73 -1.09 -2.27
N HIS A 26 -7.24 -0.44 -3.31
CA HIS A 26 -7.93 0.63 -4.04
C HIS A 26 -8.44 0.08 -5.37
N VAL A 27 -9.55 0.62 -5.86
CA VAL A 27 -10.07 0.25 -7.18
C VAL A 27 -9.58 1.28 -8.19
N ILE A 28 -8.74 0.84 -9.13
CA ILE A 28 -8.26 1.65 -10.26
C ILE A 28 -8.72 0.94 -11.54
N GLU A 29 -9.53 1.62 -12.35
CA GLU A 29 -10.05 1.06 -13.61
C GLU A 29 -10.66 -0.36 -13.44
N GLY A 30 -11.42 -0.54 -12.36
CA GLY A 30 -12.09 -1.82 -12.04
C GLY A 30 -11.18 -2.91 -11.48
N LYS A 31 -9.89 -2.65 -11.28
CA LYS A 31 -8.93 -3.60 -10.68
C LYS A 31 -8.58 -3.20 -9.26
N ARG A 32 -8.53 -4.19 -8.36
CA ARG A 32 -8.06 -4.01 -6.98
C ARG A 32 -6.53 -4.01 -6.96
N VAL A 33 -5.95 -2.96 -6.41
CA VAL A 33 -4.51 -2.79 -6.29
C VAL A 33 -4.15 -2.16 -4.95
N THR A 34 -3.09 -2.67 -4.34
CA THR A 34 -2.53 -2.16 -3.10
C THR A 34 -1.76 -0.86 -3.35
N THR A 35 -1.60 -0.06 -2.30
CA THR A 35 -0.74 1.15 -2.36
C THR A 35 0.70 0.83 -2.77
N MET A 36 1.22 -0.35 -2.45
CA MET A 36 2.57 -0.76 -2.86
C MET A 36 2.64 -1.05 -4.36
N GLU A 37 1.68 -1.77 -4.92
CA GLU A 37 1.60 -2.03 -6.37
C GLU A 37 1.48 -0.71 -7.15
N VAL A 38 0.73 0.27 -6.62
CA VAL A 38 0.65 1.61 -7.20
C VAL A 38 1.99 2.35 -7.12
N ALA A 39 2.69 2.26 -5.98
CA ALA A 39 4.00 2.86 -5.81
C ALA A 39 5.02 2.29 -6.80
N GLU A 40 5.04 0.96 -6.95
CA GLU A 40 5.90 0.25 -7.92
C GLU A 40 5.54 0.61 -9.36
N ALA A 41 4.24 0.65 -9.71
CA ALA A 41 3.79 0.98 -11.06
C ALA A 41 4.10 2.43 -11.48
N LEU A 42 4.15 3.36 -10.52
CA LEU A 42 4.40 4.78 -10.76
C LEU A 42 5.84 5.22 -10.45
N GLY A 43 6.70 4.32 -9.94
CA GLY A 43 8.06 4.65 -9.52
C GLY A 43 8.12 5.61 -8.33
N LEU A 44 7.15 5.55 -7.43
CA LEU A 44 7.01 6.47 -6.29
C LEU A 44 7.37 5.80 -4.97
N THR A 45 7.58 6.62 -3.95
CA THR A 45 7.54 6.13 -2.57
C THR A 45 6.11 5.74 -2.18
N LYS A 46 5.97 4.82 -1.23
CA LYS A 46 4.67 4.43 -0.66
C LYS A 46 3.86 5.64 -0.15
N LYS A 47 4.53 6.63 0.46
CA LYS A 47 3.90 7.85 0.98
C LYS A 47 3.31 8.71 -0.15
N GLN A 48 4.06 8.89 -1.24
CA GLN A 48 3.58 9.61 -2.42
C GLN A 48 2.41 8.89 -3.08
N ALA A 49 2.51 7.57 -3.29
CA ALA A 49 1.40 6.78 -3.82
C ALA A 49 0.15 6.89 -2.95
N ALA A 50 0.30 6.82 -1.61
CA ALA A 50 -0.82 7.01 -0.68
C ALA A 50 -1.45 8.41 -0.79
N ALA A 51 -0.64 9.46 -0.96
CA ALA A 51 -1.14 10.82 -1.17
C ALA A 51 -1.93 10.93 -2.49
N ARG A 52 -1.43 10.35 -3.59
CA ARG A 52 -2.13 10.36 -4.89
C ARG A 52 -3.43 9.57 -4.86
N LEU A 53 -3.46 8.40 -4.21
CA LEU A 53 -4.69 7.63 -4.05
C LEU A 53 -5.74 8.37 -3.22
N LYS A 54 -5.31 9.23 -2.28
CA LYS A 54 -6.20 10.03 -1.44
C LYS A 54 -6.70 11.30 -2.13
N LEU A 55 -5.83 11.98 -2.89
CA LEU A 55 -6.08 13.31 -3.45
C LEU A 55 -6.40 13.30 -4.95
N GLY A 56 -6.20 12.15 -5.61
CA GLY A 56 -6.43 12.00 -7.05
C GLY A 56 -7.90 12.10 -7.43
N PRO A 57 -8.19 12.38 -8.71
CA PRO A 57 -9.55 12.47 -9.21
C PRO A 57 -10.27 11.12 -9.10
N PHE A 58 -11.53 11.13 -8.65
CA PHE A 58 -12.41 9.97 -8.64
C PHE A 58 -13.30 9.95 -9.89
N PRO A 59 -13.47 8.81 -10.57
CA PRO A 59 -12.87 7.50 -10.26
C PRO A 59 -11.37 7.45 -10.52
N LEU A 60 -10.64 6.67 -9.72
CA LEU A 60 -9.19 6.52 -9.86
C LEU A 60 -8.85 5.86 -11.20
N THR A 61 -7.95 6.51 -11.94
CA THR A 61 -7.39 6.00 -13.20
C THR A 61 -5.87 6.06 -13.15
N TRP A 62 -5.19 5.22 -13.93
CA TRP A 62 -3.73 5.26 -13.98
C TRP A 62 -3.22 6.58 -14.58
N ALA A 63 -3.97 7.15 -15.52
CA ALA A 63 -3.68 8.47 -16.08
C ALA A 63 -3.77 9.57 -15.01
N GLY A 64 -4.88 9.63 -14.27
CA GLY A 64 -5.08 10.66 -13.23
C GLY A 64 -4.09 10.56 -12.06
N LEU A 65 -3.56 9.37 -11.76
CA LEU A 65 -2.55 9.17 -10.71
C LEU A 65 -1.11 9.48 -11.14
N ARG A 66 -0.86 9.68 -12.43
CA ARG A 66 0.45 10.13 -12.92
C ARG A 66 0.63 11.63 -12.77
N GLU A 67 -0.46 12.39 -12.80
CA GLU A 67 -0.43 13.81 -12.52
C GLU A 67 -0.13 14.04 -11.04
N ASP A 68 0.71 15.04 -10.75
CA ASP A 68 1.01 15.38 -9.36
C ASP A 68 -0.24 16.06 -8.78
N PRO A 69 -0.75 15.61 -7.61
CA PRO A 69 -1.91 16.23 -7.03
C PRO A 69 -1.55 17.68 -6.73
N ALA A 70 -2.33 18.62 -7.30
CA ALA A 70 -2.14 20.04 -7.03
C ALA A 70 -2.08 20.25 -5.50
N ALA A 71 -1.03 20.94 -5.05
CA ALA A 71 -0.71 21.17 -3.64
C ALA A 71 -1.83 21.90 -2.90
#